data_AF-A0A958J1S7-F1
#
_entry.id   AF-A0A958J1S7-F1
#
_cell.length_a   1.000
_cell.length_b   1.000
_cell.length_c   1.000
_cell.angle_alpha   90.00
_cell.angle_beta   90.00
_cell.angle_gamma   90.00
#
_symmetry.space_group_name_H-M   'P 1'
#
loop_
_entity.id
_entity.type
_entity.pdbx_description
1 polymer ?
#
loop_
_entity_poly.entity_id
_entity_poly.type
_entity_poly.pdbx_seq_one_letter_code
_entity_poly.pdbx_strand_id
1 'polypeptide(L)'
;MMNSDNLQEYFSDYIDGDLPPQQQLALEEKLRENPEVWATVERMRIIREEMRKLPPISASPDFENRLHQRIQGVATRPLSDSPLANIISWRNAAAVAATVLVVSLSSMFMWQGSEGDSSAKQLPQTTNSSTFNSGQAGQQKPLPSEQQLTPSNEAAIAKAKQDSINAKRNQQLQQLKDNIQIVKENAN
;
A
#
# COMPACT_ATOMS: atom_id res chain seq x y z
N MET A 1 -24.71 4.85 -15.15
CA MET A 1 -25.53 5.42 -14.06
C MET A 1 -24.61 6.26 -13.18
N MET A 2 -24.93 7.54 -12.98
CA MET A 2 -24.22 8.38 -12.00
C MET A 2 -24.65 7.94 -10.60
N ASN A 3 -23.71 7.35 -9.84
CA ASN A 3 -23.90 7.04 -8.44
C ASN A 3 -23.76 8.32 -7.62
N SER A 4 -24.61 8.49 -6.61
CA SER A 4 -24.62 9.67 -5.73
C SER A 4 -23.28 9.92 -5.04
N ASP A 5 -22.51 8.86 -4.81
CA ASP A 5 -21.20 8.91 -4.14
C ASP A 5 -20.12 9.62 -4.98
N ASN A 6 -20.29 9.67 -6.31
CA ASN A 6 -19.33 10.32 -7.22
C ASN A 6 -19.85 11.67 -7.74
N LEU A 7 -21.02 12.12 -7.30
CA LEU A 7 -21.66 13.31 -7.85
C LEU A 7 -20.79 14.57 -7.67
N GLN A 8 -20.02 14.63 -6.59
CA GLN A 8 -19.07 15.71 -6.33
C GLN A 8 -17.91 15.75 -7.33
N GLU A 9 -17.41 14.58 -7.73
CA GLU A 9 -16.36 14.45 -8.76
C GLU A 9 -16.89 14.94 -10.11
N TYR A 10 -18.11 14.53 -10.47
CA TYR A 10 -18.80 15.03 -11.68
C TYR A 10 -19.00 16.56 -11.66
N PHE A 11 -19.27 17.17 -10.50
CA PHE A 11 -19.36 18.63 -10.41
C PHE A 11 -18.01 19.31 -10.58
N SER A 12 -16.93 18.73 -10.04
CA SER A 12 -15.58 19.24 -10.25
C SER A 12 -15.23 19.21 -11.74
N ASP A 13 -15.40 18.06 -12.39
CA ASP A 13 -15.11 17.88 -13.82
C ASP A 13 -15.98 18.79 -14.70
N TYR A 14 -17.24 19.00 -14.33
CA TYR A 14 -18.14 19.93 -15.02
C TYR A 14 -17.67 21.38 -14.91
N ILE A 15 -17.24 21.81 -13.73
CA ILE A 15 -16.76 23.19 -13.49
C ILE A 15 -15.41 23.43 -14.18
N ASP A 16 -14.55 22.40 -14.21
CA ASP A 16 -13.24 22.50 -14.86
C ASP A 16 -13.30 22.38 -16.38
N GLY A 17 -14.39 21.80 -16.91
CA GLY A 17 -14.65 21.65 -18.35
C GLY A 17 -14.18 20.30 -18.91
N ASP A 18 -13.84 19.35 -18.04
CA ASP A 18 -13.29 18.04 -18.38
C ASP A 18 -14.39 16.99 -18.66
N LEU A 19 -15.65 17.35 -18.43
CA LEU A 19 -16.78 16.45 -18.67
C LEU A 19 -17.15 16.35 -20.17
N PRO A 20 -17.31 15.15 -20.75
CA PRO A 20 -17.73 14.98 -22.14
C PRO A 20 -19.10 15.63 -22.44
N PRO A 21 -19.35 16.16 -23.66
CA PRO A 21 -20.58 16.89 -23.99
C PRO A 21 -21.88 16.12 -23.71
N GLN A 22 -21.88 14.79 -23.92
CA GLN A 22 -23.04 13.94 -23.63
C GLN A 22 -23.33 13.84 -22.13
N GLN A 23 -22.30 13.86 -21.29
CA GLN A 23 -22.43 13.80 -19.83
C GLN A 23 -22.81 15.17 -19.26
N GLN A 24 -22.36 16.27 -19.88
CA GLN A 24 -22.79 17.62 -19.52
C GLN A 24 -24.30 17.78 -19.66
N LEU A 25 -24.88 17.37 -20.80
CA LEU A 25 -26.32 17.43 -21.01
C LEU A 25 -27.12 16.62 -19.98
N ALA A 26 -26.66 15.40 -19.67
CA ALA A 26 -27.29 14.55 -18.66
C ALA A 26 -27.19 15.14 -17.24
N LEU A 27 -26.09 15.84 -16.93
CA LEU A 27 -25.90 16.52 -15.66
C LEU A 27 -26.76 17.79 -15.57
N GLU A 28 -26.84 18.58 -16.64
CA GLU A 28 -27.66 19.78 -16.74
C GLU A 28 -29.15 19.48 -16.63
N GLU A 29 -29.61 18.37 -17.20
CA GLU A 29 -30.98 17.90 -17.02
C GLU A 29 -31.28 17.60 -15.55
N LYS A 30 -30.38 16.90 -14.85
CA LYS A 30 -30.50 16.65 -13.41
C LYS A 30 -30.38 17.90 -12.55
N LEU A 31 -29.55 18.86 -12.95
CA LEU A 31 -29.40 20.15 -12.26
C LEU A 31 -30.65 21.02 -12.41
N ARG A 32 -31.37 20.91 -13.53
CA ARG A 32 -32.66 21.57 -13.73
C ARG A 32 -33.74 21.03 -12.80
N GLU A 33 -33.69 19.74 -12.48
CA GLU A 33 -34.61 19.10 -11.53
C GLU A 33 -34.32 19.45 -10.07
N ASN A 34 -33.09 19.89 -9.75
CA ASN A 34 -32.69 20.23 -8.38
C ASN A 34 -31.97 21.60 -8.28
N PRO A 35 -32.72 22.69 -8.03
CA PRO A 35 -32.16 24.05 -7.98
C PRO A 35 -31.20 24.29 -6.80
N GLU A 36 -31.30 23.52 -5.70
CA GLU A 36 -30.36 23.65 -4.57
C GLU A 36 -28.96 23.15 -4.96
N VAL A 37 -28.92 22.07 -5.75
CA VAL A 37 -27.67 21.50 -6.26
C VAL A 37 -27.05 22.44 -7.29
N TRP A 38 -27.88 23.04 -8.17
CA TRP A 38 -27.43 24.09 -9.09
C TRP A 38 -26.78 25.28 -8.36
N ALA A 39 -27.41 25.76 -7.29
CA ALA A 39 -26.85 26.86 -6.48
C ALA A 39 -25.51 26.51 -5.81
N THR A 40 -25.22 25.22 -5.63
CA THR A 40 -23.92 24.75 -5.10
C THR A 40 -22.86 24.76 -6.20
N VAL A 41 -23.19 24.25 -7.39
CA VAL A 41 -22.31 24.28 -8.57
C VAL A 41 -21.96 25.71 -8.96
N GLU A 42 -22.94 26.62 -8.96
CA GLU A 42 -22.70 28.03 -9.30
C GLU A 42 -21.79 28.72 -8.27
N ARG A 43 -21.94 28.41 -6.98
CA ARG A 43 -21.03 28.91 -5.94
C ARG A 43 -19.59 28.45 -6.16
N MET A 44 -19.39 27.18 -6.48
CA MET A 44 -18.06 26.65 -6.80
C MET A 44 -17.45 27.31 -8.05
N ARG A 45 -18.28 27.53 -9.09
CA ARG A 45 -17.88 28.26 -10.30
C ARG A 45 -17.43 29.69 -9.99
N ILE A 46 -18.18 30.42 -9.16
CA ILE A 46 -17.81 31.78 -8.73
C ILE A 46 -16.47 31.76 -7.99
N ILE A 47 -16.27 30.83 -7.04
CA ILE A 47 -15.02 30.70 -6.30
C ILE A 47 -13.84 30.47 -7.25
N ARG A 48 -13.98 29.56 -8.23
CA ARG A 48 -12.95 29.32 -9.25
C ARG A 48 -12.61 30.59 -10.02
N GLU A 49 -13.61 31.34 -10.44
CA GLU A 49 -13.38 32.56 -11.21
C GLU A 49 -12.69 33.64 -10.38
N GLU A 50 -13.03 33.77 -9.10
CA GLU A 50 -12.32 34.66 -8.16
C GLU A 50 -10.87 34.20 -7.94
N MET A 51 -10.62 32.90 -7.82
CA MET A 51 -9.27 32.36 -7.72
C MET A 51 -8.43 32.64 -8.97
N ARG A 52 -9.04 32.62 -10.17
CA ARG A 52 -8.34 32.94 -11.43
C ARG A 52 -7.96 34.42 -11.54
N LYS A 53 -8.65 35.32 -10.84
CA LYS A 53 -8.34 36.75 -10.80
C LYS A 53 -7.18 37.08 -9.86
N LEU A 54 -6.72 36.12 -9.05
CA LEU A 54 -5.60 36.34 -8.15
C LEU A 54 -4.34 36.70 -8.96
N PRO A 55 -3.51 37.62 -8.44
CA PRO A 55 -2.30 38.02 -9.13
C PRO A 55 -1.37 36.80 -9.29
N PRO A 56 -0.70 36.66 -10.45
CA PRO A 56 0.26 35.59 -10.65
C PRO A 56 1.41 35.75 -9.66
N ILE A 57 1.62 34.73 -8.83
CA ILE A 57 2.74 34.71 -7.88
C ILE A 57 3.96 34.18 -8.64
N SER A 58 4.99 35.02 -8.78
CA SER A 58 6.28 34.57 -9.29
C SER A 58 7.05 33.83 -8.19
N ALA A 59 7.61 32.67 -8.52
CA ALA A 59 8.54 32.00 -7.64
C ALA A 59 9.82 32.84 -7.46
N SER A 60 10.54 32.61 -6.36
CA SER A 60 11.87 33.21 -6.17
C SER A 60 12.82 32.74 -7.28
N PRO A 61 13.82 33.54 -7.72
CA PRO A 61 14.74 33.16 -8.79
C PRO A 61 15.42 31.80 -8.61
N ASP A 62 15.73 31.41 -7.36
CA ASP A 62 16.40 30.15 -7.04
C ASP A 62 15.46 28.95 -6.84
N PHE A 63 14.14 29.13 -7.00
CA PHE A 63 13.16 28.09 -6.70
C PHE A 63 13.36 26.85 -7.56
N GLU A 64 13.56 27.03 -8.86
CA GLU A 64 13.76 25.95 -9.83
C GLU A 64 15.01 25.13 -9.51
N ASN A 65 16.12 25.81 -9.19
CA ASN A 65 17.35 25.15 -8.77
C ASN A 65 17.15 24.28 -7.52
N ARG A 66 16.48 24.81 -6.49
CA ARG A 66 16.17 24.06 -5.26
C ARG A 66 15.22 22.90 -5.51
N LEU A 67 14.25 23.06 -6.41
CA LEU A 67 13.32 22.02 -6.81
C LEU A 67 14.06 20.86 -7.49
N HIS A 68 14.91 21.15 -8.47
CA HIS A 68 15.70 20.13 -9.16
C HIS A 68 16.64 19.37 -8.21
N GLN A 69 17.34 20.09 -7.31
CA GLN A 69 18.19 19.44 -6.31
C GLN A 69 17.39 18.49 -5.40
N ARG A 70 16.16 18.86 -5.01
CA ARG A 70 15.30 17.98 -4.21
C ARG A 70 14.80 16.78 -5.00
N ILE A 71 14.36 16.96 -6.23
CA ILE A 71 13.90 15.86 -7.08
C ILE A 71 15.03 14.85 -7.30
N GLN A 72 16.23 15.34 -7.61
CA GLN A 72 17.41 14.50 -7.78
C GLN A 72 17.80 13.81 -6.46
N GLY A 73 17.82 14.55 -5.35
CA GLY A 73 18.13 14.00 -4.03
C GLY A 73 17.14 12.93 -3.55
N VAL A 74 15.87 13.02 -3.95
CA VAL A 74 14.86 11.98 -3.69
C VAL A 74 15.10 10.75 -4.55
N ALA A 75 15.44 10.93 -5.84
CA ALA A 75 15.74 9.81 -6.74
C ALA A 75 17.02 9.05 -6.34
N THR A 76 17.99 9.74 -5.75
CA THR A 76 19.28 9.16 -5.37
C THR A 76 19.38 8.78 -3.90
N ARG A 77 18.32 8.93 -3.09
CA ARG A 77 18.37 8.57 -1.67
C ARG A 77 18.49 7.05 -1.56
N PRO A 78 19.62 6.49 -1.08
CA PRO A 78 19.69 5.05 -0.86
C PRO A 78 18.66 4.69 0.20
N LEU A 79 17.80 3.71 -0.09
CA LEU A 79 16.77 3.19 0.82
C LEU A 79 17.34 2.51 2.08
N SER A 80 18.66 2.54 2.29
CA SER A 80 19.35 1.73 3.28
C SER A 80 20.46 2.51 3.97
N ASP A 81 20.07 3.36 4.92
CA ASP A 81 20.92 3.71 6.08
C ASP A 81 20.82 2.60 7.16
N SER A 82 20.81 1.32 6.74
CA SER A 82 20.80 0.21 7.70
C SER A 82 22.25 -0.13 8.06
N PRO A 83 22.61 -0.11 9.36
CA PRO A 83 23.96 -0.48 9.82
C PRO A 83 24.34 -1.93 9.49
N LEU A 84 23.38 -2.75 9.05
CA LEU A 84 23.59 -4.16 8.70
C LEU A 84 24.28 -4.36 7.34
N ALA A 85 24.28 -3.35 6.45
CA ALA A 85 24.95 -3.46 5.15
C ALA A 85 26.47 -3.69 5.28
N ASN A 86 27.09 -3.15 6.34
CA ASN A 86 28.52 -3.30 6.59
C ASN A 86 28.91 -4.68 7.19
N ILE A 87 27.93 -5.45 7.69
CA ILE A 87 28.18 -6.81 8.22
C ILE A 87 28.27 -7.81 7.07
N ILE A 88 27.54 -7.57 5.98
CA ILE A 88 27.50 -8.45 4.81
C ILE A 88 28.80 -8.34 3.98
N SER A 89 29.40 -7.15 3.88
CA SER A 89 30.65 -6.93 3.15
C SER A 89 31.85 -7.65 3.79
N TRP A 90 31.91 -7.76 5.11
CA TRP A 90 33.01 -8.46 5.80
C TRP A 90 32.95 -9.97 5.62
N ARG A 91 31.77 -10.56 5.36
CA ARG A 91 31.64 -12.02 5.13
C ARG A 91 32.40 -12.47 3.89
N ASN A 92 32.38 -11.68 2.82
CA ASN A 92 33.12 -12.00 1.59
C ASN A 92 34.64 -11.89 1.81
N ALA A 93 35.10 -10.85 2.50
CA ALA A 93 36.51 -10.71 2.85
C ALA A 93 37.00 -11.82 3.80
N ALA A 94 36.17 -12.22 4.77
CA ALA A 94 36.47 -13.33 5.68
C ALA A 94 36.51 -14.68 4.96
N ALA A 95 35.61 -14.92 3.98
CA ALA A 95 35.63 -16.14 3.18
C ALA A 95 36.92 -16.27 2.35
N VAL A 96 37.37 -15.18 1.72
CA VAL A 96 38.64 -15.15 0.98
C VAL A 96 39.81 -15.44 1.92
N ALA A 97 39.88 -14.77 3.08
CA ALA A 97 40.94 -15.01 4.05
C ALA A 97 40.96 -16.47 4.57
N ALA A 98 39.80 -17.06 4.82
CA ALA A 98 39.68 -18.46 5.23
C ALA A 98 40.18 -19.43 4.16
N THR A 99 39.86 -19.20 2.88
CA THR A 99 40.36 -20.06 1.78
C THR A 99 41.88 -20.01 1.67
N VAL A 100 42.49 -18.82 1.80
CA VAL A 100 43.95 -18.66 1.78
C VAL A 100 44.60 -19.40 2.96
N LEU A 101 44.01 -19.30 4.15
CA LEU A 101 44.51 -20.03 5.33
C LEU A 101 44.45 -21.54 5.14
N VAL A 102 43.33 -22.08 4.67
CA VAL A 102 43.17 -23.53 4.44
C VAL A 102 44.19 -24.03 3.42
N VAL A 103 44.36 -23.34 2.29
CA VAL A 103 45.34 -23.72 1.27
C VAL A 103 46.77 -23.67 1.81
N SER A 104 47.10 -22.62 2.58
CA SER A 104 48.41 -22.50 3.22
C SER A 104 48.69 -23.61 4.22
N LEU A 105 47.71 -23.96 5.06
CA LEU A 105 47.82 -25.05 6.05
C LEU A 105 47.95 -26.42 5.38
N SER A 106 47.15 -26.69 4.34
CA SER A 106 47.24 -27.94 3.57
C SER A 106 48.59 -28.10 2.87
N SER A 107 49.14 -27.02 2.31
CA SER A 107 50.47 -27.05 1.68
C SER A 107 51.59 -27.30 2.69
N MET A 108 51.47 -26.76 3.91
CA MET A 108 52.44 -26.96 4.97
C MET A 108 52.45 -28.41 5.48
N PHE A 109 51.26 -29.03 5.59
CA PHE A 109 51.13 -30.44 5.97
C PHE A 109 51.62 -31.40 4.88
N MET A 110 51.41 -31.09 3.60
CA MET A 110 51.91 -31.93 2.50
C MET A 110 53.45 -31.94 2.41
N TRP A 111 54.11 -30.85 2.77
CA TRP A 111 55.58 -30.81 2.77
C TRP A 111 56.24 -31.49 3.97
N GLN A 112 55.49 -31.73 5.05
CA GLN A 112 56.02 -32.38 6.26
C GLN A 112 55.76 -33.91 6.29
N GLY A 113 55.07 -34.46 5.28
CA GLY A 113 54.64 -35.86 5.24
C GLY A 113 55.12 -36.66 4.02
N SER A 114 56.26 -36.30 3.41
CA SER A 114 56.83 -37.04 2.27
C SER A 114 57.99 -37.95 2.68
N GLU A 115 57.76 -38.85 3.64
CA GLU A 115 58.51 -40.10 3.78
C GLU A 115 57.50 -41.22 4.11
N GLY A 116 57.40 -42.24 3.25
CA GLY A 116 56.84 -43.55 3.61
C GLY A 116 55.50 -43.97 2.97
N ASP A 117 55.64 -44.70 1.87
CA ASP A 117 54.85 -45.84 1.39
C ASP A 117 53.36 -45.70 0.99
N SER A 118 53.19 -45.83 -0.33
CA SER A 118 52.02 -46.43 -0.97
C SER A 118 51.97 -47.93 -0.68
N SER A 119 50.92 -48.42 -0.02
CA SER A 119 50.35 -49.74 -0.34
C SER A 119 48.96 -49.95 0.25
N ALA A 120 48.12 -50.51 -0.60
CA ALA A 120 46.70 -50.75 -0.44
C ALA A 120 46.37 -51.70 0.72
N LYS A 121 45.21 -51.48 1.34
CA LYS A 121 44.38 -52.58 1.83
C LYS A 121 42.98 -52.43 1.27
N GLN A 122 42.62 -53.41 0.47
CA GLN A 122 41.44 -53.44 -0.37
C GLN A 122 40.53 -54.59 0.12
N LEU A 123 39.21 -54.40 -0.12
CA LEU A 123 38.07 -55.35 -0.12
C LEU A 123 37.43 -55.75 1.23
N PRO A 124 36.13 -56.18 1.24
CA PRO A 124 35.18 -56.37 0.12
C PRO A 124 33.81 -55.67 0.28
N GLN A 125 33.05 -55.70 -0.82
CA GLN A 125 31.66 -55.23 -0.99
C GLN A 125 30.65 -56.17 -0.32
N THR A 126 29.54 -55.64 0.23
CA THR A 126 28.23 -56.32 0.18
C THR A 126 27.10 -55.29 -0.02
N THR A 127 26.49 -55.37 -1.20
CA THR A 127 25.05 -55.29 -1.46
C THR A 127 24.14 -54.91 -0.30
N ASN A 128 23.28 -53.90 -0.51
CA ASN A 128 21.85 -54.18 -0.64
C ASN A 128 21.09 -53.08 -1.39
N SER A 129 20.12 -53.58 -2.14
CA SER A 129 19.24 -53.01 -3.15
C SER A 129 18.33 -51.87 -2.70
N SER A 130 18.04 -51.02 -3.68
CA SER A 130 16.84 -50.23 -3.86
C SER A 130 15.56 -50.94 -3.41
N THR A 131 14.81 -50.30 -2.51
CA THR A 131 13.36 -50.52 -2.36
C THR A 131 12.66 -49.19 -2.59
N PHE A 132 12.06 -49.08 -3.77
CA PHE A 132 10.98 -48.16 -4.06
C PHE A 132 9.80 -48.60 -3.20
N ASN A 133 9.37 -47.78 -2.25
CA ASN A 133 8.13 -48.03 -1.52
C ASN A 133 7.19 -46.82 -1.71
N SER A 134 6.22 -47.03 -2.59
CA SER A 134 5.02 -46.23 -2.74
C SER A 134 4.07 -46.57 -1.60
N GLY A 135 3.74 -45.61 -0.73
CA GLY A 135 2.76 -45.84 0.35
C GLY A 135 2.71 -44.70 1.37
N GLN A 136 1.88 -43.70 1.06
CA GLN A 136 1.05 -42.89 1.97
C GLN A 136 1.55 -42.61 3.40
N ALA A 137 1.78 -41.32 3.71
CA ALA A 137 0.99 -40.56 4.70
C ALA A 137 1.45 -39.09 4.68
N GLY A 138 0.50 -38.16 4.87
CA GLY A 138 0.67 -36.70 4.78
C GLY A 138 1.88 -36.15 5.55
N GLN A 139 2.45 -35.02 5.16
CA GLN A 139 1.87 -33.70 5.43
C GLN A 139 2.32 -32.73 4.34
N GLN A 140 1.43 -32.42 3.39
CA GLN A 140 1.51 -31.16 2.66
C GLN A 140 1.09 -30.06 3.65
N LYS A 141 2.02 -29.18 4.03
CA LYS A 141 1.67 -27.91 4.66
C LYS A 141 1.09 -27.01 3.56
N PRO A 142 -0.21 -26.70 3.57
CA PRO A 142 -0.78 -25.86 2.53
C PRO A 142 -0.39 -24.39 2.74
N LEU A 143 -0.19 -23.71 1.62
CA LEU A 143 -0.33 -22.27 1.48
C LEU A 143 -1.61 -21.79 2.18
N PRO A 144 -1.60 -20.63 2.87
CA PRO A 144 -2.84 -19.94 3.17
C PRO A 144 -3.38 -19.35 1.87
N SER A 145 -4.38 -20.04 1.31
CA SER A 145 -5.24 -19.55 0.25
C SER A 145 -6.04 -18.33 0.72
N GLU A 146 -6.27 -17.44 -0.24
CA GLU A 146 -7.29 -16.38 -0.23
C GLU A 146 -8.58 -16.83 0.47
N GLN A 147 -9.01 -16.06 1.47
CA GLN A 147 -10.35 -16.20 2.03
C GLN A 147 -11.37 -15.68 1.03
N GLN A 148 -11.99 -16.63 0.31
CA GLN A 148 -13.26 -16.45 -0.38
C GLN A 148 -14.34 -15.98 0.62
N LEU A 149 -14.99 -14.86 0.28
CA LEU A 149 -16.19 -14.37 0.97
C LEU A 149 -17.37 -15.29 0.68
N THR A 150 -18.01 -15.80 1.73
CA THR A 150 -19.33 -16.43 1.63
C THR A 150 -20.43 -15.40 1.85
N PRO A 151 -21.56 -15.46 1.11
CA PRO A 151 -22.60 -14.42 1.09
C PRO A 151 -23.50 -14.36 2.34
N SER A 152 -23.21 -15.16 3.39
CA SER A 152 -24.07 -15.24 4.57
C SER A 152 -23.79 -14.17 5.64
N ASN A 153 -22.66 -13.46 5.54
CA ASN A 153 -22.21 -12.52 6.58
C ASN A 153 -22.46 -11.05 6.19
N GLU A 154 -22.69 -10.76 4.92
CA GLU A 154 -22.89 -9.39 4.40
C GLU A 154 -24.23 -8.80 4.85
N ALA A 155 -25.31 -9.58 4.84
CA ALA A 155 -26.63 -9.13 5.29
C ALA A 155 -26.68 -8.86 6.80
N ALA A 156 -25.97 -9.65 7.61
CA ALA A 156 -25.90 -9.47 9.05
C ALA A 156 -25.07 -8.23 9.43
N ILE A 157 -23.96 -7.99 8.73
CA ILE A 157 -23.10 -6.81 8.95
C ILE A 157 -23.78 -5.54 8.42
N ALA A 158 -24.47 -5.60 7.28
CA ALA A 158 -25.23 -4.47 6.74
C ALA A 158 -26.41 -4.07 7.65
N LYS A 159 -27.14 -5.05 8.19
CA LYS A 159 -28.23 -4.80 9.14
C LYS A 159 -27.70 -4.19 10.45
N ALA A 160 -26.62 -4.74 11.01
CA ALA A 160 -26.00 -4.21 12.22
C ALA A 160 -25.47 -2.77 12.03
N LYS A 161 -24.89 -2.45 10.87
CA LYS A 161 -24.49 -1.07 10.54
C LYS A 161 -25.70 -0.14 10.42
N GLN A 162 -26.77 -0.57 9.75
CA GLN A 162 -27.97 0.25 9.58
C GLN A 162 -28.67 0.52 10.91
N ASP A 163 -28.75 -0.48 11.80
CA ASP A 163 -29.33 -0.32 13.13
C ASP A 163 -28.51 0.66 13.99
N SER A 164 -27.18 0.63 13.89
CA SER A 164 -26.31 1.60 14.58
C SER A 164 -26.46 3.04 14.05
N ILE A 165 -26.65 3.21 12.74
CA ILE A 165 -26.88 4.51 12.10
C ILE A 165 -28.24 5.08 12.53
N ASN A 166 -29.27 4.24 12.57
CA ASN A 166 -30.61 4.64 12.99
C ASN A 166 -30.66 5.02 14.47
N ALA A 167 -29.97 4.27 15.34
CA ALA A 167 -29.84 4.60 16.76
C ALA A 167 -29.16 5.97 16.97
N LYS A 168 -28.07 6.24 16.24
CA LYS A 168 -27.36 7.53 16.32
C LYS A 168 -28.20 8.70 15.81
N ARG A 169 -28.96 8.52 14.73
CA ARG A 169 -29.88 9.54 14.20
C ARG A 169 -30.98 9.88 15.21
N ASN A 170 -31.57 8.87 15.84
CA ASN A 170 -32.63 9.07 16.82
C ASN A 170 -32.13 9.80 18.08
N GLN A 171 -30.90 9.51 18.52
CA GLN A 171 -30.26 10.23 19.63
C GLN A 171 -30.04 11.72 19.29
N GLN A 172 -29.59 12.03 18.07
CA GLN A 172 -29.42 13.41 17.62
C GLN A 172 -30.73 14.17 17.53
N LEU A 173 -31.80 13.54 17.04
CA LEU A 173 -33.13 14.14 16.99
C LEU A 173 -33.68 14.44 18.38
N GLN A 174 -33.38 13.60 19.38
CA GLN A 174 -33.77 13.86 20.76
C GLN A 174 -33.02 15.06 21.34
N GLN A 175 -31.70 15.14 21.13
CA GLN A 175 -30.90 16.30 21.56
C GLN A 175 -31.36 17.60 20.91
N LEU A 176 -31.78 17.56 19.63
CA LEU A 176 -32.32 18.73 18.95
C LEU A 176 -33.65 19.19 19.56
N LYS A 177 -34.54 18.24 19.88
CA LYS A 177 -35.82 18.54 20.54
C LYS A 177 -35.61 19.14 21.92
N ASP A 178 -34.71 18.56 22.71
CA ASP A 178 -34.39 19.04 24.05
C ASP A 178 -33.79 20.46 23.99
N ASN A 179 -32.88 20.72 23.04
CA ASN A 179 -32.32 22.06 22.82
C ASN A 179 -33.37 23.09 22.39
N ILE A 180 -34.31 22.72 21.51
CA ILE A 180 -35.41 23.60 21.10
C ILE A 180 -36.34 23.90 22.28
N GLN A 181 -36.56 22.93 23.16
CA GLN A 181 -37.40 23.10 24.35
C GLN A 181 -36.74 24.04 25.37
N ILE A 182 -35.43 23.91 25.60
CA ILE A 182 -34.64 24.83 26.45
C ILE A 182 -34.69 26.26 25.90
N VAL A 183 -34.57 26.45 24.58
CA VAL A 183 -34.66 27.79 23.99
C VAL A 183 -36.06 28.39 24.14
N LYS A 184 -37.12 27.59 24.05
CA LYS A 184 -38.50 28.06 24.27
C LYS A 184 -38.77 28.44 25.73
N GLU A 185 -38.17 27.74 26.70
CA GLU A 185 -38.34 28.04 28.12
C GLU A 185 -37.58 29.32 28.54
N ASN A 186 -36.47 29.64 27.88
CA ASN A 186 -35.69 30.87 28.11
C ASN A 186 -36.20 32.11 27.33
N ALA A 187 -37.21 31.94 26.47
CA ALA A 187 -37.79 33.01 25.65
C ALA A 187 -39.13 33.55 26.19
N ASN A 188 -39.51 33.13 27.41
CA ASN A 188 -40.69 33.58 28.15
C ASN A 188 -40.27 34.13 29.52
#